data_AF-A0A9D2N2H2-F1
#
_entry.id   AF-A0A9D2N2H2-F1
#
_cell.length_a   1.000
_cell.length_b   1.000
_cell.length_c   1.000
_cell.angle_alpha   90.00
_cell.angle_beta   90.00
_cell.angle_gamma   90.00
#
_symmetry.space_group_name_H-M   'P 1'
#
loop_
_entity.id
_entity.type
_entity.pdbx_description
1 polymer ?
#
loop_
_entity_poly.entity_id
_entity_poly.type
_entity_poly.pdbx_seq_one_letter_code
_entity_poly.pdbx_strand_id
1 'polypeptide(L)'
;MASEKAVCLDRLKEERLVLFAPILSSHPSISQLQGQLMGGRPPSEFYFCESAEAITVLIAAGYGISVLPDFLVPDIPLIARIPVADAAPVSFGVYYKSLQGNPALKTFMACAKECFAH
;
A
#
# COMPACT_ATOMS: atom_id res chain seq x y z
N MET A 1 -8.96 -8.73 -14.89
CA MET A 1 -8.59 -8.35 -13.51
C MET A 1 -9.78 -8.11 -12.61
N ALA A 2 -10.68 -7.15 -12.86
CA ALA A 2 -11.74 -6.78 -11.89
C ALA A 2 -12.67 -7.92 -11.37
N SER A 3 -12.76 -9.05 -12.06
CA SER A 3 -13.53 -10.23 -11.65
C SER A 3 -12.70 -11.34 -10.96
N GLU A 4 -11.39 -11.16 -10.83
CA GLU A 4 -10.48 -12.15 -10.28
C GLU A 4 -10.47 -12.11 -8.74
N LYS A 5 -10.43 -13.27 -8.09
CA LYS A 5 -10.46 -13.37 -6.62
C LYS A 5 -9.12 -13.03 -5.96
N ALA A 6 -8.02 -13.23 -6.68
CA ALA A 6 -6.67 -12.88 -6.29
C ALA A 6 -5.78 -12.88 -7.55
N VAL A 7 -4.67 -12.16 -7.51
CA VAL A 7 -3.70 -12.06 -8.61
C VAL A 7 -2.28 -12.32 -8.10
N CYS A 8 -1.39 -12.78 -8.97
CA CYS A 8 0.04 -12.89 -8.66
C CYS A 8 0.81 -11.68 -9.23
N LEU A 9 1.94 -11.32 -8.63
CA LEU A 9 2.78 -10.19 -9.07
C LEU A 9 3.20 -10.30 -10.55
N ASP A 10 3.46 -11.52 -11.03
CA ASP A 10 3.80 -11.77 -12.44
C ASP A 10 2.71 -11.28 -13.41
N ARG A 11 1.43 -11.37 -13.03
CA ARG A 11 0.34 -10.89 -13.88
C ARG A 11 0.34 -9.37 -14.04
N LEU A 12 0.88 -8.65 -13.06
CA LEU A 12 0.90 -7.19 -13.02
C LEU A 12 2.00 -6.57 -13.90
N LYS A 13 2.90 -7.40 -14.46
CA LYS A 13 4.01 -6.95 -15.30
C LYS A 13 3.56 -6.28 -16.61
N GLU A 14 2.36 -6.60 -17.08
CA GLU A 14 1.78 -6.04 -18.31
C GLU A 14 1.02 -4.72 -18.08
N GLU A 15 0.76 -4.35 -16.82
CA GLU A 15 -0.12 -3.24 -16.46
C GLU A 15 0.66 -1.97 -16.15
N ARG A 16 0.16 -0.80 -16.59
CA ARG A 16 0.74 0.48 -16.16
C ARG A 16 0.61 0.64 -14.64
N LEU A 17 1.67 1.12 -13.99
CA LEU A 17 1.70 1.25 -12.55
C LEU A 17 1.56 2.70 -12.11
N VAL A 18 0.70 2.93 -11.14
CA VAL A 18 0.60 4.17 -10.37
C VAL A 18 1.20 3.90 -9.00
N LEU A 19 2.31 4.56 -8.68
CA LEU A 19 3.19 4.22 -7.58
C LEU A 19 3.40 5.41 -6.65
N PHE A 20 3.80 5.15 -5.40
CA PHE A 20 4.34 6.23 -4.58
C PHE A 20 5.66 6.71 -5.17
N ALA A 21 5.88 8.03 -5.13
CA ALA A 21 7.18 8.61 -5.44
C ALA A 21 8.26 7.97 -4.54
N PRO A 22 9.45 7.64 -5.08
CA PRO A 22 10.49 6.92 -4.33
C PRO A 22 10.89 7.59 -3.01
N ILE A 23 10.88 8.92 -2.96
CA ILE A 23 11.22 9.72 -1.78
C ILE A 23 10.19 9.53 -0.64
N LEU A 24 8.96 9.14 -0.98
CA LEU A 24 7.84 9.00 -0.04
C LEU A 24 7.55 7.54 0.32
N SER A 25 8.28 6.59 -0.29
CA SER A 25 8.21 5.16 0.03
C SER A 25 8.95 4.90 1.36
N SER A 26 8.35 5.37 2.45
CA SER A 26 8.97 5.41 3.79
C SER A 26 9.13 4.04 4.44
N HIS A 27 8.41 3.02 3.97
CA HIS A 27 8.50 1.65 4.48
C HIS A 27 9.29 0.75 3.51
N PRO A 28 10.38 0.07 3.95
CA PRO A 28 11.24 -0.74 3.08
C PRO A 28 10.50 -1.80 2.26
N SER A 29 9.49 -2.46 2.84
CA SER A 29 8.69 -3.47 2.12
C SER A 29 7.91 -2.89 0.94
N ILE A 30 7.43 -1.65 1.05
CA ILE A 30 6.72 -0.97 -0.05
C ILE A 30 7.72 -0.65 -1.16
N SER A 31 8.87 -0.06 -0.80
CA SER A 31 9.93 0.27 -1.76
C SER A 31 10.45 -0.97 -2.50
N GLN A 32 10.64 -2.08 -1.78
CA GLN A 32 11.08 -3.35 -2.35
C GLN A 32 10.03 -3.90 -3.33
N LEU A 33 8.75 -3.88 -2.97
CA LEU A 33 7.67 -4.36 -3.83
C LEU A 33 7.54 -3.50 -5.10
N GLN A 34 7.58 -2.18 -4.97
CA GLN A 34 7.58 -1.28 -6.13
C GLN A 34 8.81 -1.53 -7.03
N GLY A 35 10.00 -1.69 -6.44
CA GLY A 35 11.21 -2.01 -7.18
C GLY A 35 11.11 -3.33 -7.96
N GLN A 36 10.52 -4.37 -7.37
CA GLN A 36 10.27 -5.65 -8.04
C GLN A 36 9.30 -5.50 -9.22
N LEU A 37 8.21 -4.75 -9.04
CA LEU A 37 7.20 -4.51 -10.08
C LEU A 37 7.72 -3.63 -11.23
N MET A 38 8.68 -2.75 -10.95
CA MET A 38 9.31 -1.87 -11.93
C MET A 38 10.47 -2.53 -12.70
N GLY A 39 11.06 -3.60 -12.17
CA GLY A 39 12.30 -4.19 -12.68
C GLY A 39 12.24 -4.50 -14.19
N GLY A 40 13.18 -3.93 -14.95
CA GLY A 40 13.34 -4.20 -16.39
C GLY A 40 12.32 -3.53 -17.31
N ARG A 41 11.47 -2.65 -16.79
CA ARG A 41 10.39 -1.99 -17.55
C ARG A 41 10.70 -0.51 -17.83
N PRO A 42 10.18 0.07 -18.92
CA PRO A 42 10.45 1.46 -19.30
C PRO A 42 9.73 2.46 -18.37
N PRO A 43 10.32 3.62 -18.07
CA PRO A 43 9.70 4.64 -17.22
C PRO A 43 8.33 5.15 -17.70
N SER A 44 8.03 5.06 -18.99
CA SER A 44 6.73 5.45 -19.58
C SER A 44 5.54 4.63 -19.09
N GLU A 45 5.78 3.49 -18.44
CA GLU A 45 4.74 2.65 -17.85
C GLU A 45 4.39 3.04 -16.40
N PHE A 46 5.05 4.07 -15.85
CA PHE A 46 4.91 4.44 -14.45
C PHE A 46 4.40 5.87 -14.28
N TYR A 47 3.48 6.04 -13.33
CA TYR A 47 3.07 7.33 -12.80
C TYR A 47 3.44 7.39 -11.32
N PHE A 48 4.12 8.44 -10.90
CA PHE A 48 4.51 8.63 -9.50
C PHE A 48 3.64 9.68 -8.85
N CYS A 49 3.13 9.34 -7.66
CA CYS A 49 2.24 10.18 -6.88
C CYS A 49 2.79 10.40 -5.47
N GLU A 50 2.39 11.52 -4.86
CA GLU A 50 2.84 11.88 -3.52
C GLU A 50 1.95 11.31 -2.39
N SER A 51 0.78 10.76 -2.73
CA SER A 51 -0.16 10.24 -1.74
C SER A 51 -1.05 9.12 -2.29
N ALA A 52 -1.69 8.36 -1.40
CA ALA A 52 -2.62 7.29 -1.78
C ALA A 52 -3.88 7.85 -2.46
N GLU A 53 -4.29 9.06 -2.08
CA GLU A 53 -5.40 9.79 -2.68
C GLU A 53 -5.08 10.17 -4.13
N ALA A 54 -3.87 10.67 -4.39
CA ALA A 54 -3.42 10.96 -5.76
C ALA A 54 -3.33 9.68 -6.62
N ILE A 55 -2.84 8.59 -6.03
CA ILE A 55 -2.83 7.26 -6.69
C ILE A 55 -4.27 6.86 -7.06
N THR A 56 -5.20 6.96 -6.10
CA THR A 56 -6.62 6.62 -6.26
C THR A 56 -7.24 7.39 -7.43
N VAL A 57 -6.99 8.70 -7.54
CA VAL A 57 -7.52 9.53 -8.63
C VAL A 57 -7.06 9.02 -10.00
N LEU A 58 -5.78 8.68 -10.15
CA LEU A 58 -5.26 8.18 -11.43
C LEU A 58 -5.79 6.79 -11.78
N ILE A 59 -5.92 5.90 -10.78
CA ILE A 59 -6.52 4.57 -10.98
C ILE A 59 -7.99 4.72 -11.41
N ALA A 60 -8.78 5.53 -10.70
CA ALA A 60 -10.19 5.76 -11.03
C ALA A 60 -10.36 6.38 -12.44
N ALA A 61 -9.38 7.15 -12.91
CA ALA A 61 -9.34 7.70 -14.25
C ALA A 61 -8.81 6.72 -15.32
N GLY A 62 -8.44 5.48 -14.94
CA GLY A 62 -8.00 4.44 -15.87
C GLY A 62 -6.53 4.51 -16.30
N TYR A 63 -5.67 5.22 -15.57
CA TYR A 63 -4.26 5.38 -15.93
C TYR A 63 -3.39 4.15 -15.60
N GLY A 64 -3.91 3.21 -14.81
CA GLY A 64 -3.21 1.98 -14.45
C GLY A 64 -3.73 1.38 -13.14
N ILE A 65 -2.88 0.58 -12.50
CA ILE A 65 -3.14 -0.07 -11.20
C ILE A 65 -2.13 0.36 -10.15
N SER A 66 -2.39 0.03 -8.89
CA SER A 66 -1.39 0.11 -7.82
C SER A 66 -1.46 -1.11 -6.91
N VAL A 67 -0.33 -1.43 -6.29
CA VAL A 67 -0.26 -2.42 -5.22
C VAL A 67 0.01 -1.67 -3.92
N LEU A 68 -1.00 -1.63 -3.06
CA LEU A 68 -1.01 -0.87 -1.81
C LEU A 68 -1.33 -1.79 -0.63
N PRO A 69 -0.85 -1.46 0.58
CA PRO A 69 -1.43 -1.98 1.81
C PRO A 69 -2.95 -1.78 1.83
N ASP A 70 -3.66 -2.77 2.34
CA ASP A 70 -5.13 -2.82 2.47
C ASP A 70 -5.72 -1.48 2.94
N PHE A 71 -5.22 -0.97 4.07
CA PHE A 71 -5.75 0.22 4.73
C PHE A 71 -5.57 1.53 3.95
N LEU A 72 -4.82 1.52 2.85
CA LEU A 72 -4.66 2.66 1.94
C LEU A 72 -5.60 2.58 0.72
N VAL A 73 -6.31 1.46 0.54
CA VAL A 73 -7.24 1.30 -0.58
C VAL A 73 -8.63 1.80 -0.16
N PRO A 74 -9.17 2.84 -0.80
CA PRO A 74 -10.49 3.35 -0.47
C PRO A 74 -11.59 2.41 -0.96
N ASP A 75 -12.69 2.34 -0.21
CA ASP A 75 -13.90 1.63 -0.62
C ASP A 75 -14.76 2.54 -1.51
N ILE A 76 -14.47 2.55 -2.82
CA ILE A 76 -15.22 3.34 -3.81
C ILE A 76 -15.62 2.49 -5.04
N PRO A 77 -16.81 2.72 -5.64
CA PRO A 77 -17.32 1.88 -6.73
C PRO A 77 -16.46 1.84 -7.99
N LEU A 78 -15.60 2.84 -8.19
CA LEU A 78 -14.76 2.97 -9.40
C LEU A 78 -13.48 2.14 -9.34
N ILE A 79 -13.14 1.56 -8.19
CA ILE A 79 -11.89 0.82 -8.01
C ILE A 79 -12.20 -0.59 -7.53
N ALA A 80 -11.70 -1.58 -8.28
CA ALA A 80 -11.73 -2.97 -7.84
C ALA A 80 -10.51 -3.25 -6.94
N ARG A 81 -10.75 -3.79 -5.75
CA ARG A 81 -9.71 -4.22 -4.83
C ARG A 81 -9.50 -5.72 -4.95
N ILE A 82 -8.29 -6.12 -5.36
CA ILE A 82 -7.95 -7.53 -5.60
C ILE A 82 -6.72 -7.89 -4.76
N PRO A 83 -6.79 -8.92 -3.90
CA PRO A 83 -5.65 -9.41 -3.14
C PRO A 83 -4.51 -9.90 -4.03
N VAL A 84 -3.27 -9.63 -3.63
CA VAL A 84 -2.06 -10.19 -4.27
C VAL A 84 -1.63 -11.44 -3.50
N ALA A 85 -1.68 -12.61 -4.15
CA ALA A 85 -1.53 -13.90 -3.49
C ALA A 85 -0.09 -14.24 -3.07
N ASP A 86 0.89 -13.73 -3.81
CA ASP A 86 2.33 -14.02 -3.68
C ASP A 86 3.12 -12.84 -3.10
N ALA A 87 2.43 -11.84 -2.52
CA ALA A 87 3.06 -10.73 -1.81
C ALA A 87 3.10 -11.00 -0.29
N ALA A 88 4.23 -10.68 0.34
CA ALA A 88 4.36 -10.76 1.79
C ALA A 88 3.52 -9.67 2.49
N PRO A 89 2.91 -9.95 3.65
CA PRO A 89 2.18 -8.94 4.41
C PRO A 89 3.11 -7.82 4.90
N VAL A 90 2.59 -6.60 4.92
CA VAL A 90 3.30 -5.43 5.43
C VAL A 90 3.00 -5.26 6.92
N SER A 91 4.05 -5.10 7.73
CA SER A 91 3.88 -4.76 9.15
C SER A 91 3.42 -3.31 9.31
N PHE A 92 2.39 -3.10 10.12
CA PHE A 92 1.89 -1.77 10.48
C PHE A 92 1.87 -1.63 12.01
N GLY A 93 2.29 -0.48 12.53
CA GLY A 93 2.39 -0.29 13.97
C GLY A 93 2.67 1.15 14.35
N VAL A 94 2.72 1.38 15.67
CA VAL A 94 2.92 2.71 16.25
C VAL A 94 4.36 2.85 16.73
N TYR A 95 5.05 3.89 16.27
CA TYR A 95 6.34 4.29 16.80
C TYR A 95 6.16 5.27 17.96
N TYR A 96 6.77 4.98 19.10
CA TYR A 96 6.78 5.85 20.27
C TYR A 96 8.11 5.73 21.01
N LYS A 97 8.48 6.74 21.81
CA LYS A 97 9.76 6.76 22.53
C LYS A 97 9.79 5.81 23.74
N SER A 98 9.18 6.24 24.85
CA SER A 98 9.14 5.49 26.10
C SER A 98 7.79 5.69 26.78
N LEU A 99 7.32 4.65 27.44
CA LEU A 99 6.12 4.70 28.29
C LEU A 99 6.43 5.19 29.71
N GLN A 100 7.71 5.26 30.08
CA GLN A 100 8.14 5.68 31.42
C GLN A 100 7.73 7.14 31.65
N GLY A 101 7.06 7.39 32.77
CA GLY A 101 6.60 8.75 33.13
C GLY A 101 5.48 9.28 32.25
N ASN A 102 4.88 8.47 31.37
CA ASN A 102 3.77 8.89 30.50
C ASN A 102 2.55 7.96 30.65
N PRO A 103 1.75 8.12 31.73
CA PRO A 103 0.56 7.30 31.98
C PRO A 103 -0.45 7.36 30.83
N ALA A 104 -0.64 8.54 30.22
CA ALA A 104 -1.57 8.73 29.11
C ALA A 104 -1.18 7.88 27.90
N LEU A 105 0.11 7.90 27.51
CA LEU A 105 0.61 7.07 26.41
C LEU A 105 0.52 5.57 26.75
N LYS A 106 0.79 5.18 28.00
CA LYS A 106 0.66 3.78 28.44
C LYS A 106 -0.78 3.29 28.31
N THR A 107 -1.75 4.10 28.75
CA THR A 107 -3.18 3.79 28.60
C THR A 107 -3.58 3.73 27.13
N PHE A 108 -3.16 4.71 26.32
CA PHE A 108 -3.43 4.71 24.88
C PHE A 108 -2.92 3.44 24.19
N MET A 109 -1.69 3.00 24.49
CA MET A 109 -1.13 1.76 23.95
C MET A 109 -1.88 0.50 24.42
N ALA A 110 -2.42 0.49 25.64
CA ALA A 110 -3.26 -0.62 26.11
C ALA A 110 -4.58 -0.68 25.33
N CYS A 111 -5.29 0.45 25.23
CA CYS A 111 -6.52 0.54 24.46
C CYS A 111 -6.31 0.21 22.97
N ALA A 112 -5.25 0.74 22.35
CA ALA A 112 -4.93 0.44 20.95
C ALA A 112 -4.71 -1.07 20.74
N LYS A 113 -3.97 -1.73 21.65
CA LYS A 113 -3.76 -3.19 21.56
C LYS A 113 -5.06 -3.96 21.65
N GLU A 114 -6.00 -3.56 22.50
CA GLU A 114 -7.32 -4.18 22.62
C GLU A 114 -8.13 -4.02 21.32
N CYS A 115 -8.09 -2.83 20.70
CA CYS A 115 -8.78 -2.57 19.43
C CYS A 115 -8.23 -3.37 18.24
N PHE A 116 -6.94 -3.74 18.26
CA PHE A 116 -6.25 -4.44 17.16
C PHE A 116 -5.90 -5.90 17.49
N ALA A 117 -6.49 -6.50 18.54
CA ALA A 117 -6.22 -7.88 18.95
C ALA A 117 -6.92 -8.97 18.10
N HIS A 118 -7.48 -8.59 16.95
CA HIS A 118 -8.31 -9.44 16.09
C HIS A 118 -7.77 -9.49 14.66
#